data_AF-A0A957TPB2-F1
#
_entry.id   AF-A0A957TPB2-F1
#
_cell.length_a   1.000
_cell.length_b   1.000
_cell.length_c   1.000
_cell.angle_alpha   90.00
_cell.angle_beta   90.00
_cell.angle_gamma   90.00
#
_symmetry.space_group_name_H-M   'P 1'
#
loop_
_entity.id
_entity.type
_entity.pdbx_description
1 polymer ?
#
loop_
_entity_poly.entity_id
_entity_poly.type
_entity_poly.pdbx_seq_one_letter_code
_entity_poly.pdbx_strand_id
1 'polypeptide(L)'
;MKRPSYARCIDSSGYEVSLKEGEVYRVLDRPTVSANTVVILDETYGEPGSDEGYIFDRSRFQFLEERDLQEKKATSVTTHIDELTWLYLRDEAHRQNKTVSTLLREWLEERLDLPVQ
;
A
#
# COMPACT_ATOMS: atom_id res chain seq x y z
N MET A 1 7.56 -17.98 2.07
CA MET A 1 6.87 -16.97 1.24
C MET A 1 7.92 -16.03 0.66
N LYS A 2 7.86 -15.72 -0.63
CA LYS A 2 8.76 -14.75 -1.27
C LYS A 2 8.31 -13.34 -0.85
N ARG A 3 9.24 -12.45 -0.51
CA ARG A 3 8.92 -11.10 -0.03
C ARG A 3 8.21 -10.31 -1.14
N PRO A 4 7.22 -9.46 -0.80
CA PRO A 4 6.59 -8.58 -1.78
C PRO A 4 7.64 -7.63 -2.37
N SER A 5 7.60 -7.46 -3.70
CA SER A 5 8.45 -6.51 -4.41
C SER A 5 7.71 -5.20 -4.58
N TYR A 6 8.42 -4.07 -4.43
CA TYR A 6 7.86 -2.73 -4.55
C TYR A 6 8.59 -1.94 -5.63
N ALA A 7 7.88 -1.03 -6.27
CA ALA A 7 8.42 -0.22 -7.34
C ALA A 7 7.84 1.19 -7.29
N ARG A 8 8.71 2.20 -7.42
CA ARG A 8 8.33 3.60 -7.53
C ARG A 8 8.13 3.96 -8.99
N CYS A 9 7.01 4.59 -9.34
CA CYS A 9 6.81 5.13 -10.69
C CYS A 9 7.76 6.33 -10.90
N ILE A 10 8.51 6.32 -11.99
CA ILE A 10 9.41 7.42 -12.39
C ILE A 10 8.98 8.10 -13.70
N ASP A 11 8.02 7.52 -14.42
CA ASP A 11 7.44 8.07 -15.65
C ASP A 11 6.00 7.55 -15.84
N SER A 12 5.01 8.44 -15.67
CA SER A 12 3.58 8.11 -15.86
C SER A 12 3.04 8.47 -17.25
N SER A 13 3.89 8.92 -18.17
CA SER A 13 3.45 9.47 -19.48
C SER A 13 2.60 8.47 -20.27
N GLY A 14 1.36 8.84 -20.56
CA GLY A 14 0.34 8.03 -21.26
C GLY A 14 -0.50 7.12 -20.36
N TYR A 15 -0.30 7.17 -19.04
CA TYR A 15 -0.99 6.35 -18.04
C TYR A 15 -1.37 7.15 -16.79
N GLU A 16 -1.59 8.45 -16.91
CA GLU A 16 -1.75 9.39 -15.79
C GLU A 16 -2.98 9.11 -14.91
N VAL A 17 -3.92 8.30 -15.41
CA VAL A 17 -5.09 7.84 -14.66
C VAL A 17 -4.75 6.67 -13.71
N SER A 18 -3.76 5.85 -14.07
CA SER A 18 -3.39 4.63 -13.32
C SER A 18 -2.05 4.78 -12.57
N LEU A 19 -1.15 5.61 -13.08
CA LEU A 19 0.18 5.84 -12.53
C LEU A 19 0.35 7.31 -12.13
N LYS A 20 0.94 7.52 -10.96
CA LYS A 20 1.33 8.82 -10.43
C LYS A 20 2.84 8.79 -10.21
N GLU A 21 3.58 9.71 -10.81
CA GLU A 21 5.03 9.80 -10.60
C GLU A 21 5.39 9.99 -9.13
N GLY A 22 6.37 9.24 -8.66
CA GLY A 22 6.82 9.23 -7.27
C GLY A 22 6.03 8.30 -6.34
N GLU A 23 4.84 7.83 -6.74
CA GLU A 23 4.07 6.85 -5.97
C GLU A 23 4.74 5.46 -5.99
N VAL A 24 4.53 4.72 -4.89
CA VAL A 24 5.08 3.37 -4.70
C VAL A 24 3.98 2.35 -4.82
N TYR A 25 4.19 1.39 -5.71
CA TYR A 25 3.22 0.35 -6.00
C TYR A 25 3.76 -1.03 -5.62
N ARG A 26 2.83 -1.95 -5.34
CA ARG A 26 3.15 -3.37 -5.15
C ARG A 26 3.29 -4.04 -6.51
N VAL A 27 4.40 -4.77 -6.69
CA VAL A 27 4.66 -5.58 -7.87
C VAL A 27 4.26 -7.03 -7.58
N LEU A 28 3.45 -7.62 -8.47
CA LEU A 28 3.14 -9.04 -8.42
C LEU A 28 4.27 -9.85 -9.08
N ASP A 29 4.78 -10.84 -8.36
CA ASP A 29 5.71 -11.83 -8.90
C ASP A 29 4.93 -12.88 -9.69
N ARG A 30 4.51 -12.51 -10.92
CA ARG A 30 3.80 -13.36 -11.86
C ARG A 30 4.60 -13.51 -13.15
N PRO A 31 4.36 -14.59 -13.94
CA PRO A 31 4.91 -14.69 -15.28
C PRO A 31 4.42 -13.47 -16.09
N THR A 32 5.33 -12.59 -16.44
CA THR A 32 5.02 -11.40 -17.23
C THR A 32 4.90 -11.77 -18.70
N VAL A 33 4.06 -11.04 -19.44
CA VAL A 33 3.89 -11.23 -20.89
C VAL A 33 5.22 -11.05 -21.63
N SER A 34 6.14 -10.26 -21.06
CA SER A 34 7.52 -10.13 -21.54
C SER A 34 8.49 -9.87 -20.37
N ALA A 35 9.79 -10.12 -20.58
CA ALA A 35 10.82 -9.78 -19.60
C ALA A 35 10.91 -8.28 -19.27
N ASN A 36 10.33 -7.43 -20.13
CA ASN A 36 10.34 -5.97 -19.99
C ASN A 36 9.04 -5.41 -19.42
N THR A 37 8.09 -6.26 -19.03
CA THR A 37 6.85 -5.80 -18.39
C THR A 37 6.77 -6.22 -16.94
N VAL A 38 5.94 -5.53 -16.18
CA VAL A 38 5.71 -5.73 -14.74
C VAL A 38 4.23 -5.65 -14.46
N VAL A 39 3.75 -6.42 -13.49
CA VAL A 39 2.35 -6.37 -13.04
C VAL A 39 2.29 -5.56 -11.75
N ILE A 40 1.50 -4.50 -11.77
CA ILE A 40 1.36 -3.54 -10.68
C ILE A 40 -0.05 -3.61 -10.10
N LEU A 41 -0.14 -3.54 -8.78
CA LEU A 41 -1.41 -3.29 -8.07
C LEU A 41 -1.52 -1.80 -7.76
N ASP A 42 -2.55 -1.15 -8.27
CA ASP A 42 -2.90 0.23 -7.93
C ASP A 42 -4.01 0.28 -6.87
N GLU A 43 -4.55 1.48 -6.63
CA GLU A 43 -5.60 1.73 -5.63
C GLU A 43 -6.93 1.03 -5.93
N THR A 44 -7.14 0.58 -7.17
CA THR A 44 -8.38 -0.09 -7.58
C THR A 44 -8.33 -1.60 -7.37
N TYR A 45 -7.17 -2.18 -7.03
CA TYR A 45 -6.99 -3.62 -6.91
C TYR A 45 -8.03 -4.30 -5.99
N GLY A 46 -8.73 -5.28 -6.55
CA GLY A 46 -9.84 -6.00 -5.90
C GLY A 46 -11.23 -5.47 -6.29
N GLU A 47 -11.30 -4.42 -7.10
CA GLU A 47 -12.50 -4.04 -7.83
C GLU A 47 -12.67 -4.90 -9.09
N PRO A 48 -13.92 -5.19 -9.54
CA PRO A 48 -14.16 -5.99 -10.73
C PRO A 48 -13.37 -5.49 -11.95
N GLY A 49 -12.48 -6.34 -12.48
CA GLY A 49 -11.63 -6.01 -13.63
C GLY A 49 -10.22 -5.49 -13.27
N SER A 50 -9.90 -5.34 -11.99
CA SER A 50 -8.56 -5.01 -11.48
C SER A 50 -7.90 -6.18 -10.73
N ASP A 51 -8.61 -7.30 -10.57
CA ASP A 51 -8.25 -8.44 -9.72
C ASP A 51 -6.91 -9.10 -10.10
N GLU A 52 -6.44 -8.85 -11.32
CA GLU A 52 -5.18 -9.38 -11.86
C GLU A 52 -4.03 -8.38 -11.83
N GLY A 53 -4.29 -7.12 -11.48
CA GLY A 53 -3.36 -6.00 -11.61
C GLY A 53 -3.18 -5.54 -13.07
N TYR A 54 -2.43 -4.47 -13.24
CA TYR A 54 -2.19 -3.84 -14.54
C TYR A 54 -0.76 -4.08 -15.02
N ILE A 55 -0.60 -4.30 -16.32
CA ILE A 55 0.69 -4.59 -16.94
C ILE A 55 1.29 -3.30 -17.51
N PHE A 56 2.51 -2.98 -17.11
CA PHE A 56 3.24 -1.81 -17.59
C PHE A 56 4.68 -2.15 -17.98
N ASP A 57 5.32 -1.24 -18.73
CA ASP A 57 6.75 -1.34 -19.03
C ASP A 57 7.60 -1.17 -17.78
N ARG A 58 8.56 -2.07 -17.59
CA ARG A 58 9.49 -2.09 -16.45
C ARG A 58 10.32 -0.80 -16.36
N SER A 59 10.64 -0.17 -17.48
CA SER A 59 11.46 1.05 -17.55
C SER A 59 10.80 2.27 -16.90
N ARG A 60 9.48 2.23 -16.68
CA ARG A 60 8.72 3.29 -16.01
C ARG A 60 8.87 3.28 -14.49
N PHE A 61 9.61 2.31 -13.96
CA PHE A 61 9.69 2.06 -12.53
C PHE A 61 11.12 1.90 -12.03
N GLN A 62 11.35 2.45 -10.84
CA GLN A 62 12.50 2.16 -10.00
C GLN A 62 12.12 1.08 -8.98
N PHE A 63 12.74 -0.09 -9.06
CA PHE A 63 12.54 -1.16 -8.07
C PHE A 63 13.18 -0.79 -6.75
N LEU A 64 12.43 -0.97 -5.67
CA LEU A 64 12.83 -0.56 -4.33
C LEU A 64 13.31 -1.78 -3.54
N GLU A 65 14.45 -1.61 -2.88
CA GLU A 65 14.92 -2.51 -1.84
C GLU A 65 14.32 -2.10 -0.49
N GLU A 66 14.40 -2.98 0.51
CA GLU A 66 13.84 -2.74 1.84
C GLU A 66 14.35 -1.44 2.49
N ARG A 67 15.63 -1.10 2.27
CA ARG A 67 16.24 0.15 2.74
C ARG A 67 15.58 1.40 2.13
N ASP A 68 15.12 1.33 0.87
CA ASP A 68 14.55 2.46 0.15
C ASP A 68 13.12 2.76 0.62
N LEU A 69 12.45 1.76 1.23
CA LEU A 69 11.13 1.88 1.84
C LEU A 69 11.19 2.44 3.27
N GLN A 70 12.33 2.29 3.94
CA GLN A 70 12.52 2.80 5.31
C GLN A 70 12.77 4.32 5.35
N GLU A 71 13.21 4.93 4.25
CA GLU A 71 13.55 6.37 4.19
C GLU A 71 12.34 7.30 4.34
N LYS A 72 11.12 6.83 4.07
CA LYS A 72 9.88 7.57 4.35
C LYS A 72 9.10 6.85 5.44
N LYS A 73 9.52 6.98 6.70
CA LYS A 73 8.61 6.77 7.83
C LYS A 73 7.42 7.70 7.63
N ALA A 74 6.31 7.21 7.08
CA ALA A 74 5.04 7.90 7.14
C ALA A 74 4.74 8.09 8.64
N THR A 75 4.99 9.30 9.14
CA THR A 75 4.83 9.65 10.55
C THR A 75 3.35 9.82 10.94
N SER A 76 2.45 9.82 9.95
CA SER A 76 1.01 9.97 10.14
C SER A 76 0.24 9.29 9.01
N VAL A 77 -0.87 8.65 9.35
CA VAL A 77 -1.90 8.18 8.43
C VAL A 77 -3.17 8.99 8.72
N THR A 78 -3.79 9.56 7.68
CA THR A 78 -5.09 10.23 7.79
C THR A 78 -6.14 9.33 7.17
N THR A 79 -7.21 9.03 7.92
CA THR A 79 -8.33 8.23 7.45
C THR A 79 -9.62 9.02 7.56
N HIS A 80 -10.52 8.81 6.61
CA HIS A 80 -11.90 9.31 6.68
C HIS A 80 -12.79 8.17 7.13
N ILE A 81 -13.51 8.37 8.23
CA ILE A 81 -14.47 7.41 8.77
C ILE A 81 -15.79 8.14 9.02
N ASP A 82 -16.89 7.40 8.96
CA ASP A 82 -18.19 7.94 9.30
C ASP A 82 -18.30 8.24 10.80
N GLU A 83 -19.25 9.09 11.16
CA GLU A 83 -19.42 9.58 12.53
C GLU A 83 -19.76 8.46 13.51
N LEU A 84 -20.52 7.44 13.08
CA LEU A 84 -20.90 6.33 13.93
C LEU A 84 -19.68 5.46 14.27
N THR A 85 -18.88 5.12 13.26
CA THR A 85 -17.61 4.40 13.45
C THR A 85 -16.65 5.16 14.36
N TRP A 86 -16.55 6.48 14.22
CA TRP A 86 -15.74 7.31 15.10
C TRP A 86 -16.19 7.23 16.57
N LEU A 87 -17.50 7.28 16.83
CA LEU A 87 -18.04 7.17 18.18
C LEU A 87 -17.70 5.81 18.82
N TYR A 88 -17.82 4.72 18.07
CA TYR A 88 -17.43 3.39 18.54
C TYR A 88 -15.94 3.30 18.87
N LEU A 89 -15.06 3.81 18.00
CA LEU A 89 -13.62 3.82 18.25
C LEU A 89 -13.26 4.62 19.52
N ARG A 90 -13.94 5.75 19.72
CA ARG A 90 -13.71 6.59 20.90
C ARG A 90 -14.15 5.89 22.20
N ASP A 91 -15.29 5.22 22.19
CA ASP A 91 -15.78 4.46 23.36
C ASP A 91 -14.88 3.27 23.69
N GLU A 92 -14.43 2.52 22.67
CA GLU A 92 -13.48 1.42 22.83
C GLU A 92 -12.16 1.89 23.44
N ALA A 93 -11.59 2.97 22.89
CA ALA A 93 -10.35 3.55 23.41
C ALA A 93 -10.50 3.99 24.87
N HIS A 94 -11.65 4.58 25.22
CA HIS A 94 -11.94 4.97 26.59
C HIS A 94 -12.03 3.75 27.53
N ARG A 95 -12.72 2.69 27.11
CA ARG A 95 -12.88 1.46 27.90
C ARG A 95 -11.55 0.77 28.18
N GLN A 96 -10.61 0.85 27.24
CA GLN A 96 -9.26 0.31 27.38
C GLN A 96 -8.26 1.28 28.03
N ASN A 97 -8.69 2.49 28.40
CA ASN A 97 -7.83 3.57 28.90
C ASN A 97 -6.65 3.89 27.95
N LYS A 98 -6.94 3.95 26.65
CA LYS A 98 -5.98 4.22 25.56
C LYS A 98 -6.42 5.44 24.75
N THR A 99 -5.49 6.00 23.99
CA THR A 99 -5.84 6.95 22.93
C THR A 99 -6.37 6.17 21.71
N VAL A 100 -7.21 6.81 20.90
CA VAL A 100 -7.70 6.18 19.65
C VAL A 100 -6.53 5.80 18.73
N SER A 101 -5.47 6.61 18.67
CA SER A 101 -4.27 6.29 17.89
C SER A 101 -3.52 5.06 18.40
N THR A 102 -3.45 4.87 19.72
CA THR A 102 -2.85 3.66 20.32
C THR A 102 -3.67 2.43 19.95
N LEU A 103 -5.00 2.50 20.14
CA LEU A 103 -5.92 1.41 19.80
C LEU A 103 -5.79 1.00 18.32
N LEU A 104 -5.77 1.98 17.41
CA LEU A 104 -5.62 1.72 15.97
C LEU A 104 -4.25 1.14 15.62
N ARG A 105 -3.17 1.59 16.28
CA ARG A 105 -1.83 1.03 16.04
C ARG A 105 -1.77 -0.44 16.45
N GLU A 106 -2.23 -0.78 17.65
CA GLU A 106 -2.26 -2.17 18.11
C GLU A 106 -3.12 -3.04 17.19
N TRP A 107 -4.30 -2.55 16.79
CA TRP A 107 -5.16 -3.22 15.83
C TRP A 107 -4.46 -3.47 14.48
N LEU A 108 -3.69 -2.50 13.99
CA LEU A 108 -2.89 -2.62 12.77
C LEU A 108 -1.78 -3.66 12.96
N GLU A 109 -1.08 -3.66 14.09
CA GLU A 109 -0.02 -4.62 14.41
C GLU A 109 -0.55 -6.06 14.56
N GLU A 110 -1.77 -6.24 15.08
CA GLU A 110 -2.41 -7.56 15.22
C GLU A 110 -2.90 -8.14 13.89
N ARG A 111 -3.34 -7.28 12.95
CA ARG A 111 -4.01 -7.72 11.72
C ARG A 111 -3.14 -7.64 10.47
N LEU A 112 -2.17 -6.74 10.45
CA LEU A 112 -1.14 -6.73 9.43
C LEU A 112 -0.02 -7.61 9.95
N ASP A 113 0.32 -8.67 9.21
CA ASP A 113 1.57 -9.43 9.40
C ASP A 113 2.76 -8.50 9.05
N LEU A 114 2.99 -7.49 9.89
CA LEU A 114 4.14 -6.62 9.79
C LEU A 114 5.36 -7.46 10.17
N PRO A 115 6.44 -7.44 9.38
CA PRO A 115 7.67 -8.09 9.79
C PRO A 115 8.11 -7.53 11.14
N VAL A 116 8.31 -8.43 12.12
CA VAL A 116 8.79 -8.07 13.45
C VAL A 116 10.16 -7.39 13.29
N GLN A 117 10.30 -6.18 13.84
CA GLN A 117 11.53 -5.38 13.81
C GLN A 117 12.68 -6.06 14.55
#